data_AF-A0A7N4Q1Y1-F1
#
_entry.id   AF-A0A7N4Q1Y1-F1
#
_cell.length_a   1.000
_cell.length_b   1.000
_cell.length_c   1.000
_cell.angle_alpha   90.00
_cell.angle_beta   90.00
_cell.angle_gamma   90.00
#
_symmetry.space_group_name_H-M   'P 1'
#
loop_
_entity.id
_entity.type
_entity.pdbx_description
1 polymer ?
#
loop_
_entity_poly.entity_id
_entity_poly.type
_entity_poly.pdbx_seq_one_letter_code
_entity_poly.pdbx_strand_id
1 'polypeptide(L)'
;MKEILCGTNDKEPPTEAVAQLAQELYTSGLLVTLIADLQLIDFEDLLTRHKVLVAEFLEQNYDTIFDDYEKLLLSENYVTKRQSLKLLGELILDRHNFAIMTKYISKPENLKLMMNLLRDKSPNIQFEAFHVFKVFVASPHKTQPIVEILLKNQPKLIEFLSTFQKERTDDEQFTDEKNYLIKQIRDLKKTAP
;
A
#
# COMPACT_ATOMS: atom_id res chain seq x y z
N MET A 1 4.58 12.11 -23.93
CA MET A 1 5.96 11.77 -23.53
C MET A 1 6.14 10.28 -23.29
N LYS A 2 5.41 9.65 -22.34
CA LYS A 2 5.50 8.21 -22.07
C LYS A 2 5.28 7.31 -23.30
N GLU A 3 4.24 7.57 -24.11
CA GLU A 3 3.97 6.79 -25.33
C GLU A 3 5.00 7.01 -26.45
N ILE A 4 5.64 8.19 -26.48
CA ILE A 4 6.71 8.51 -27.45
C ILE A 4 8.01 7.80 -27.06
N LEU A 5 8.29 7.66 -25.76
CA LEU A 5 9.51 7.03 -25.24
C LEU A 5 9.39 5.50 -25.10
N CYS A 6 8.20 4.98 -24.83
CA CYS A 6 7.97 3.57 -24.52
C CYS A 6 7.16 2.82 -25.59
N GLY A 7 6.65 3.52 -26.61
CA GLY A 7 5.73 2.94 -27.59
C GLY A 7 4.31 2.74 -27.04
N THR A 8 3.43 2.21 -27.89
CA THR A 8 2.08 1.74 -27.52
C THR A 8 1.99 0.23 -27.75
N ASN A 9 0.99 -0.43 -27.16
CA ASN A 9 0.82 -1.87 -26.91
C ASN A 9 1.29 -2.93 -27.94
N ASP A 10 1.81 -2.59 -29.13
CA ASP A 10 2.48 -3.49 -30.08
C ASP A 10 3.46 -2.78 -31.08
N LYS A 11 3.87 -1.53 -30.83
CA LYS A 11 4.78 -0.77 -31.73
C LYS A 11 5.93 -0.13 -30.98
N GLU A 12 7.15 -0.40 -31.44
CA GLU A 12 8.35 0.29 -30.99
C GLU A 12 8.23 1.81 -31.19
N PRO A 13 8.79 2.61 -30.28
CA PRO A 13 8.75 4.06 -30.39
C PRO A 13 9.51 4.52 -31.65
N PRO A 14 8.94 5.43 -32.45
CA PRO A 14 9.60 5.92 -33.65
C PRO A 14 10.89 6.67 -33.28
N THR A 15 12.04 6.15 -33.73
CA THR A 15 13.39 6.63 -33.37
C THR A 15 13.58 8.12 -33.60
N GLU A 16 12.99 8.65 -34.67
CA GLU A 16 13.05 10.07 -35.01
C GLU A 16 12.28 10.94 -33.99
N ALA A 17 11.09 10.49 -33.55
CA ALA A 17 10.32 11.20 -32.54
C ALA A 17 10.99 11.15 -31.16
N VAL A 18 11.66 10.05 -30.83
CA VAL A 18 12.48 9.94 -29.61
C VAL A 18 13.66 10.91 -29.65
N ALA A 19 14.37 10.99 -30.78
CA ALA A 19 15.50 11.89 -30.96
C ALA A 19 15.08 13.37 -30.93
N GLN A 20 13.97 13.74 -31.57
CA GLN A 20 13.43 15.09 -31.54
C GLN A 20 13.01 15.49 -30.12
N LEU A 21 12.30 14.61 -29.41
CA LEU A 21 11.90 14.84 -28.03
C LEU A 21 13.11 14.98 -27.10
N ALA A 22 14.13 14.13 -27.24
CA ALA A 22 15.35 14.23 -26.45
C ALA A 22 16.11 15.54 -26.71
N GLN A 23 16.19 15.95 -27.98
CA GLN A 23 16.79 17.23 -28.38
C GLN A 23 16.02 18.40 -27.77
N GLU A 24 14.68 18.40 -27.84
CA GLU A 24 13.85 19.45 -27.24
C GLU A 24 13.96 19.50 -25.71
N LEU A 25 13.99 18.35 -25.04
CA LEU A 25 14.18 18.28 -23.58
C LEU A 25 15.54 18.85 -23.15
N TYR A 26 16.58 18.64 -23.96
CA TYR A 26 17.91 19.18 -23.72
C TYR A 26 18.00 20.68 -24.02
N THR A 27 17.49 21.13 -25.17
CA THR A 27 17.58 22.54 -25.58
C THR A 27 16.67 23.46 -24.79
N SER A 28 15.50 22.97 -24.36
CA SER A 28 14.59 23.74 -23.52
C SER A 28 15.03 23.86 -22.06
N GLY A 29 16.01 23.04 -21.63
CA GLY A 29 16.36 22.90 -20.22
C GLY A 29 15.23 22.30 -19.37
N LEU A 30 14.14 21.82 -19.99
CA LEU A 30 12.95 21.30 -19.31
C LEU A 30 13.30 20.14 -18.38
N LEU A 31 14.30 19.32 -18.74
CA LEU A 31 14.76 18.22 -17.89
C LEU A 31 15.39 18.73 -16.58
N VAL A 32 16.11 19.85 -16.63
CA VAL A 32 16.67 20.52 -15.44
C VAL A 32 15.56 21.19 -14.63
N THR A 33 14.58 21.82 -15.30
CA THR A 33 13.39 22.39 -14.63
C THR A 33 12.57 21.32 -13.92
N LEU A 34 12.30 20.19 -14.57
CA LEU A 34 11.57 19.06 -13.97
C LEU A 34 12.31 18.46 -12.76
N ILE A 35 13.64 18.42 -12.79
CA ILE A 35 14.46 17.98 -11.63
C ILE A 35 14.46 19.05 -10.52
N ALA A 36 14.59 20.33 -10.87
CA ALA A 36 14.58 21.43 -9.90
C ALA A 36 13.22 21.57 -9.20
N ASP A 37 12.14 21.33 -9.94
CA ASP A 37 10.75 21.39 -9.51
C ASP A 37 10.20 20.03 -9.08
N LEU A 38 11.05 19.01 -8.96
CA LEU A 38 10.66 17.68 -8.46
C LEU A 38 10.07 17.76 -7.03
N GLN A 39 10.49 18.77 -6.28
CA GLN A 39 9.98 19.15 -4.95
C GLN A 39 8.56 19.75 -4.99
N LEU A 40 8.07 20.16 -6.16
CA LEU A 40 6.70 20.60 -6.40
C LEU A 40 5.79 19.44 -6.83
N ILE A 41 6.37 18.28 -7.15
CA ILE A 41 5.61 17.04 -7.38
C ILE A 41 5.28 16.47 -6.01
N ASP A 42 3.99 16.30 -5.74
CA ASP A 42 3.57 15.73 -4.47
C ASP A 42 4.08 14.27 -4.34
N PHE A 43 4.42 13.89 -3.12
CA PHE A 43 5.00 12.57 -2.83
C PHE A 43 4.05 11.41 -3.22
N GLU A 44 2.75 11.66 -3.22
CA GLU A 44 1.72 10.71 -3.65
C GLU A 44 1.78 10.49 -5.17
N ASP A 45 1.90 11.54 -5.97
CA ASP A 45 1.97 11.53 -7.44
C ASP A 45 3.27 10.86 -7.91
N LEU A 46 4.39 11.11 -7.21
CA LEU A 46 5.65 10.39 -7.46
C LEU A 46 5.49 8.87 -7.30
N LEU A 47 4.72 8.42 -6.30
CA LEU A 47 4.55 7.01 -5.98
C LEU A 47 3.33 6.35 -6.62
N THR A 48 2.47 7.09 -7.32
CA THR A 48 1.21 6.52 -7.85
C THR A 48 0.98 6.78 -9.34
N ARG A 49 1.61 7.79 -9.93
CA ARG A 49 1.37 8.17 -11.33
C ARG A 49 1.99 7.21 -12.34
N HIS A 50 3.27 6.86 -12.15
CA HIS A 50 4.01 6.00 -13.07
C HIS A 50 4.09 4.56 -12.57
N LYS A 51 2.92 3.93 -12.39
CA LYS A 51 2.74 2.65 -11.69
C LYS A 51 3.78 1.55 -11.97
N VAL A 52 4.15 1.32 -13.23
CA VAL A 52 5.16 0.30 -13.60
C VAL A 52 6.55 0.68 -13.11
N LEU A 53 6.98 1.93 -13.34
CA LEU A 53 8.29 2.42 -12.90
C LEU A 53 8.37 2.46 -11.37
N VAL A 54 7.28 2.86 -10.71
CA VAL A 54 7.22 2.89 -9.25
C VAL A 54 7.27 1.47 -8.69
N ALA A 55 6.53 0.52 -9.26
CA ALA A 55 6.58 -0.88 -8.82
C ALA A 55 8.01 -1.43 -8.92
N GLU A 56 8.69 -1.21 -10.05
CA GLU A 56 10.08 -1.63 -10.24
C GLU A 56 11.03 -0.98 -9.23
N PHE A 57 10.90 0.33 -9.01
CA PHE A 57 11.70 1.06 -8.04
C PHE A 57 11.48 0.58 -6.60
N LEU A 58 10.22 0.40 -6.20
CA LEU A 58 9.85 -0.09 -4.86
C LEU A 58 10.31 -1.52 -4.63
N GLU A 59 10.26 -2.38 -5.65
CA GLU A 59 10.72 -3.76 -5.54
C GLU A 59 12.24 -3.83 -5.38
N GLN A 60 13.00 -3.09 -6.20
CA GLN A 60 14.47 -3.05 -6.15
C GLN A 60 15.01 -2.44 -4.85
N ASN A 61 14.27 -1.49 -4.25
CA ASN A 61 14.71 -0.74 -3.07
C ASN A 61 13.87 -1.05 -1.83
N TYR A 62 13.16 -2.19 -1.82
CA TYR A 62 12.12 -2.49 -0.85
C TYR A 62 12.57 -2.32 0.60
N ASP A 63 13.67 -2.95 1.00
CA ASP A 63 14.04 -3.00 2.41
C ASP A 63 14.40 -1.60 2.94
N THR A 64 15.23 -0.85 2.22
CA THR A 64 15.54 0.55 2.57
C THR A 64 14.29 1.44 2.64
N ILE A 65 13.42 1.38 1.63
CA ILE A 65 12.24 2.22 1.56
C ILE A 65 11.26 1.90 2.69
N PHE A 66 10.94 0.62 2.89
CA PHE A 66 9.93 0.23 3.87
C PHE A 66 10.43 0.34 5.32
N ASP A 67 11.74 0.22 5.56
CA ASP A 67 12.34 0.52 6.87
C ASP A 67 12.19 2.01 7.23
N ASP A 68 12.35 2.91 6.25
CA ASP A 68 12.09 4.35 6.45
C ASP A 68 10.59 4.67 6.50
N TYR A 69 9.77 3.97 5.70
CA TYR A 69 8.33 4.17 5.66
C TYR A 69 7.67 3.81 7.00
N GLU A 70 8.17 2.79 7.70
CA GLU A 70 7.69 2.43 9.04
C GLU A 70 7.80 3.61 10.03
N LYS A 71 8.85 4.44 9.91
CA LYS A 71 9.02 5.64 10.74
C LYS A 71 7.91 6.67 10.50
N LEU A 72 7.41 6.76 9.26
CA LEU A 72 6.27 7.62 8.92
C LEU A 72 4.97 7.11 9.55
N LEU A 73 4.75 5.78 9.54
CA LEU A 73 3.60 5.14 10.18
C LEU A 73 3.63 5.28 11.71
N LEU A 74 4.81 5.48 12.29
CA LEU A 74 5.00 5.71 13.73
C LEU A 74 5.05 7.19 14.11
N SER A 75 5.01 8.12 13.15
CA SER A 75 5.14 9.56 13.39
C SER A 75 4.16 10.10 14.44
N GLU A 76 4.64 10.96 15.35
CA GLU A 76 3.78 11.69 16.29
C GLU A 76 2.92 12.76 15.59
N ASN A 77 3.29 13.16 14.36
CA ASN A 77 2.48 14.06 13.56
C ASN A 77 1.27 13.31 12.99
N TYR A 78 0.07 13.70 13.43
CA TYR A 78 -1.20 13.11 13.01
C TYR A 78 -1.37 13.07 11.49
N VAL A 79 -1.08 14.19 10.80
CA VAL A 79 -1.28 14.29 9.35
C VAL A 79 -0.32 13.35 8.62
N THR A 80 0.95 13.34 9.00
CA THR A 80 1.95 12.42 8.44
C THR A 80 1.53 10.98 8.64
N LYS A 81 1.25 10.57 9.88
CA LYS A 81 0.86 9.20 10.21
C LYS A 81 -0.39 8.75 9.43
N ARG A 82 -1.42 9.60 9.37
CA ARG A 82 -2.66 9.27 8.65
C ARG A 82 -2.42 9.15 7.14
N GLN A 83 -1.76 10.13 6.52
CA GLN A 83 -1.58 10.13 5.07
C GLN A 83 -0.62 9.03 4.61
N SER A 84 0.43 8.75 5.37
CA SER A 84 1.31 7.61 5.09
C SER A 84 0.57 6.28 5.19
N LEU A 85 -0.37 6.13 6.14
CA LEU A 85 -1.15 4.91 6.26
C LEU A 85 -2.16 4.73 5.11
N LYS A 86 -2.81 5.82 4.68
CA LYS A 86 -3.68 5.84 3.50
C LYS A 86 -2.91 5.45 2.23
N LEU A 87 -1.76 6.10 2.00
CA LEU A 87 -0.90 5.83 0.85
C LEU A 87 -0.37 4.39 0.86
N LEU A 88 0.01 3.86 2.03
CA LEU A 88 0.38 2.44 2.14
C LEU A 88 -0.76 1.52 1.66
N GLY A 89 -1.98 1.79 2.07
CA GLY A 89 -3.17 1.04 1.63
C GLY A 89 -3.35 1.07 0.11
N GLU A 90 -3.17 2.23 -0.51
CA GLU A 90 -3.25 2.40 -1.97
C GLU A 90 -2.11 1.65 -2.69
N LEU A 91 -0.88 1.74 -2.18
CA LEU A 91 0.28 1.08 -2.77
C LEU A 91 0.14 -0.43 -2.76
N ILE A 92 -0.25 -1.04 -1.64
CA ILE A 92 -0.33 -2.51 -1.53
C ILE A 92 -1.56 -3.08 -2.25
N LEU A 93 -2.61 -2.27 -2.48
CA LEU A 93 -3.80 -2.70 -3.22
C LEU A 93 -3.64 -2.52 -4.74
N ASP A 94 -2.61 -1.80 -5.20
CA ASP A 94 -2.36 -1.65 -6.63
C ASP A 94 -1.83 -2.95 -7.25
N ARG A 95 -2.46 -3.38 -8.35
CA ARG A 95 -2.11 -4.61 -9.07
C ARG A 95 -0.65 -4.67 -9.55
N HIS A 96 -0.02 -3.54 -9.85
CA HIS A 96 1.38 -3.50 -10.30
C HIS A 96 2.33 -3.77 -9.13
N ASN A 97 1.89 -3.56 -7.90
CA ASN A 97 2.67 -3.74 -6.68
C ASN A 97 2.43 -5.12 -6.03
N PHE A 98 1.98 -6.12 -6.79
CA PHE A 98 1.67 -7.44 -6.23
C PHE A 98 2.85 -8.09 -5.50
N ALA A 99 4.07 -7.95 -6.02
CA ALA A 99 5.29 -8.45 -5.38
C ALA A 99 5.56 -7.73 -4.04
N ILE A 100 5.43 -6.40 -4.02
CA ILE A 100 5.55 -5.56 -2.83
C ILE A 100 4.49 -5.93 -1.79
N MET A 101 3.22 -6.03 -2.20
CA MET A 101 2.11 -6.44 -1.34
C MET A 101 2.40 -7.80 -0.69
N THR A 102 2.78 -8.79 -1.50
CA THR A 102 3.07 -10.16 -1.03
C THR A 102 4.22 -10.16 -0.02
N LYS A 103 5.30 -9.43 -0.29
CA LYS A 103 6.43 -9.27 0.65
C LYS A 103 5.97 -8.57 1.94
N TYR A 104 5.18 -7.50 1.83
CA TYR A 104 4.71 -6.73 2.98
C TYR A 104 3.81 -7.53 3.92
N ILE A 105 2.83 -8.26 3.38
CA ILE A 105 1.86 -9.02 4.19
C ILE A 105 2.43 -10.32 4.76
N SER A 106 3.62 -10.72 4.31
CA SER A 106 4.33 -11.89 4.84
C SER A 106 5.08 -11.61 6.16
N LYS A 107 5.36 -10.34 6.47
CA LYS A 107 6.16 -9.91 7.64
C LYS A 107 5.30 -9.82 8.91
N PRO A 108 5.62 -10.55 9.99
CA PRO A 108 4.85 -10.53 11.25
C PRO A 108 4.79 -9.16 11.94
N GLU A 109 5.88 -8.39 11.89
CA GLU A 109 5.95 -7.07 12.51
C GLU A 109 4.95 -6.09 11.86
N ASN A 110 4.79 -6.17 10.53
CA ASN A 110 3.81 -5.36 9.82
C ASN A 110 2.38 -5.68 10.27
N LEU A 111 2.04 -6.96 10.47
CA LEU A 111 0.73 -7.33 11.00
C LEU A 111 0.51 -6.78 12.42
N LYS A 112 1.52 -6.92 13.31
CA LYS A 112 1.44 -6.39 14.68
C LYS A 112 1.26 -4.88 14.67
N LEU A 113 1.99 -4.16 13.83
CA LEU A 113 1.85 -2.71 13.66
C LEU A 113 0.41 -2.34 13.28
N MET A 114 -0.16 -2.99 12.26
CA MET A 114 -1.54 -2.75 11.84
C MET A 114 -2.54 -3.07 12.95
N MET A 115 -2.36 -4.19 13.67
CA MET A 115 -3.20 -4.55 14.81
C MET A 115 -3.13 -3.53 15.96
N ASN A 116 -1.99 -2.90 16.18
CA ASN A 116 -1.85 -1.81 17.15
C ASN A 116 -2.52 -0.53 16.66
N LEU A 117 -2.36 -0.17 15.38
CA LEU A 117 -2.98 1.02 14.78
C LEU A 117 -4.51 0.92 14.70
N LEU A 118 -5.08 -0.29 14.61
CA LEU A 118 -6.52 -0.51 14.79
C LEU A 118 -7.04 -0.03 16.16
N ARG A 119 -6.15 0.12 17.15
CA ARG A 119 -6.48 0.60 18.50
C ARG A 119 -5.97 2.02 18.75
N ASP A 120 -5.55 2.75 17.72
CA ASP A 120 -5.11 4.14 17.84
C ASP A 120 -6.21 5.03 18.43
N LYS A 121 -5.86 6.14 19.07
CA LYS A 121 -6.84 7.10 19.62
C LYS A 121 -7.69 7.79 18.54
N SER A 122 -7.20 7.87 17.30
CA SER A 122 -7.90 8.52 16.19
C SER A 122 -8.73 7.52 15.38
N PRO A 123 -10.07 7.70 15.27
CA PRO A 123 -10.91 6.86 14.42
C PRO A 123 -10.48 6.85 12.95
N ASN A 124 -9.90 7.94 12.46
CA ASN A 124 -9.42 8.00 11.08
C ASN A 124 -8.17 7.13 10.89
N ILE A 125 -7.22 7.14 11.82
CA ILE A 125 -6.03 6.25 11.74
C ILE A 125 -6.47 4.78 11.84
N GLN A 126 -7.38 4.48 12.76
CA GLN A 126 -7.94 3.13 12.89
C GLN A 126 -8.57 2.65 11.56
N PHE A 127 -9.30 3.54 10.86
CA PHE A 127 -9.96 3.21 9.60
C PHE A 127 -8.96 2.94 8.47
N GLU A 128 -7.93 3.78 8.31
CA GLU A 128 -6.87 3.49 7.33
C GLU A 128 -6.10 2.20 7.69
N ALA A 129 -5.86 1.93 8.98
CA ALA A 129 -5.24 0.68 9.45
C ALA A 129 -6.09 -0.55 9.09
N PHE A 130 -7.42 -0.42 9.13
CA PHE A 130 -8.34 -1.48 8.73
C PHE A 130 -8.17 -1.85 7.26
N HIS A 131 -8.00 -0.87 6.36
CA HIS A 131 -7.77 -1.14 4.94
C HIS A 131 -6.46 -1.87 4.65
N VAL A 132 -5.43 -1.70 5.48
CA VAL A 132 -4.20 -2.48 5.36
C VAL A 132 -4.37 -3.85 6.03
N PHE A 133 -4.94 -3.91 7.23
CA PHE A 133 -5.19 -5.14 7.98
C PHE A 133 -6.04 -6.15 7.19
N LYS A 134 -7.06 -5.68 6.46
CA LYS A 134 -7.92 -6.57 5.66
C LYS A 134 -7.14 -7.38 4.64
N VAL A 135 -6.04 -6.83 4.08
CA VAL A 135 -5.21 -7.51 3.07
C VAL A 135 -4.49 -8.72 3.68
N PHE A 136 -4.00 -8.61 4.92
CA PHE A 136 -3.39 -9.74 5.63
C PHE A 136 -4.38 -10.89 5.82
N VAL A 137 -5.61 -10.57 6.20
CA VAL A 137 -6.66 -11.56 6.48
C VAL A 137 -7.27 -12.13 5.21
N ALA A 138 -7.42 -11.33 4.16
CA ALA A 138 -7.96 -11.75 2.86
C ALA A 138 -6.95 -12.56 2.03
N SER A 139 -5.65 -12.50 2.35
CA SER A 139 -4.62 -13.22 1.61
C SER A 139 -4.90 -14.74 1.57
N PRO A 140 -4.96 -15.37 0.38
CA PRO A 140 -5.18 -16.82 0.27
C PRO A 140 -3.98 -17.64 0.74
N HIS A 141 -2.77 -17.07 0.68
CA HIS A 141 -1.51 -17.73 1.01
C HIS A 141 -0.81 -17.02 2.18
N LYS A 142 -1.38 -17.17 3.38
CA LYS A 142 -0.79 -16.62 4.61
C LYS A 142 0.44 -17.44 5.03
N THR A 143 1.52 -16.77 5.42
CA THR A 143 2.68 -17.44 6.00
C THR A 143 2.34 -17.99 7.40
N GLN A 144 3.04 -19.05 7.82
CA GLN A 144 2.82 -19.68 9.12
C GLN A 144 2.88 -18.69 10.30
N PRO A 145 3.87 -17.77 10.40
CA PRO A 145 3.90 -16.77 11.47
C PRO A 145 2.67 -15.84 11.50
N ILE A 146 2.12 -15.50 10.33
CA ILE A 146 0.91 -14.67 10.22
C ILE A 146 -0.31 -15.45 10.72
N VAL A 147 -0.46 -16.70 10.32
CA VAL A 147 -1.53 -17.59 10.79
C VAL A 147 -1.47 -17.75 12.32
N GLU A 148 -0.28 -17.94 12.88
CA GLU A 148 -0.09 -18.08 14.33
C GLU A 148 -0.51 -16.83 15.11
N ILE A 149 -0.17 -15.63 14.63
CA ILE A 149 -0.59 -14.37 15.25
C ILE A 149 -2.12 -14.24 15.21
N LEU A 150 -2.74 -14.51 14.05
CA LEU A 150 -4.19 -14.42 13.89
C LEU A 150 -4.92 -15.43 14.77
N LEU A 151 -4.47 -16.70 14.81
CA LEU A 151 -5.05 -17.74 15.66
C LEU A 151 -4.89 -17.42 17.15
N LYS A 152 -3.71 -16.95 17.57
CA LYS A 152 -3.45 -16.57 18.97
C LYS A 152 -4.37 -15.45 19.45
N ASN A 153 -4.78 -14.55 18.56
CA ASN A 153 -5.65 -13.42 18.87
C ASN A 153 -7.10 -13.61 18.39
N GLN A 154 -7.46 -14.78 17.85
CA GLN A 154 -8.72 -15.02 17.12
C GLN A 154 -9.98 -14.60 17.90
N PRO A 155 -10.19 -15.00 19.18
CA PRO A 155 -11.41 -14.63 19.90
C PRO A 155 -11.52 -13.10 20.08
N LYS A 156 -10.40 -12.47 20.47
CA LYS A 156 -10.33 -11.02 20.71
C LYS A 156 -10.50 -10.21 19.42
N LEU A 157 -9.94 -10.69 18.31
CA LEU A 157 -10.10 -10.05 16.99
C LEU A 157 -11.55 -10.09 16.52
N ILE A 158 -12.23 -11.22 16.67
CA ILE A 158 -13.65 -11.35 16.31
C ILE A 158 -14.52 -10.41 17.15
N GLU A 159 -14.31 -10.39 18.46
CA GLU A 159 -15.01 -9.50 19.38
C GLU A 159 -14.76 -8.02 19.02
N PHE A 160 -13.49 -7.64 18.85
CA PHE A 160 -13.08 -6.30 18.47
C PHE A 160 -13.76 -5.85 17.17
N LEU A 161 -13.62 -6.63 16.09
CA LEU A 161 -14.19 -6.31 14.77
C LEU A 161 -15.72 -6.21 14.81
N SER A 162 -16.39 -7.01 15.66
CA SER A 162 -17.85 -6.91 15.80
C SER A 162 -18.28 -5.53 16.29
N THR A 163 -17.45 -4.86 17.11
CA THR A 163 -17.71 -3.53 17.69
C THR A 163 -16.98 -2.37 17.02
N PHE A 164 -16.06 -2.65 16.10
CA PHE A 164 -15.19 -1.66 15.48
C PHE A 164 -15.98 -0.65 14.63
N GLN A 165 -15.92 0.64 14.97
CA GLN A 165 -16.55 1.75 14.25
C GLN A 165 -18.02 1.50 13.84
N LYS A 166 -18.84 0.99 14.78
CA LYS A 166 -20.27 0.68 14.55
C LYS A 166 -21.12 1.88 14.14
N GLU A 167 -20.65 3.08 14.43
CA GLU A 167 -21.29 4.35 14.09
C GLU A 167 -21.32 4.64 12.58
N ARG A 168 -20.48 3.97 11.77
CA ARG A 168 -20.45 4.09 10.30
C ARG A 168 -21.51 3.21 9.64
N THR A 169 -22.79 3.46 9.93
CA THR A 169 -23.90 2.62 9.45
C THR A 169 -24.31 2.88 8.00
N ASP A 170 -23.87 3.99 7.42
CA ASP A 170 -24.10 4.41 6.04
C ASP A 170 -23.13 3.79 5.03
N ASP A 171 -22.05 3.16 5.51
CA ASP A 171 -21.05 2.48 4.69
C ASP A 171 -21.31 0.96 4.66
N GLU A 172 -22.19 0.55 3.73
CA GLU A 172 -22.52 -0.87 3.51
C GLU A 172 -21.28 -1.69 3.14
N GLN A 173 -20.39 -1.13 2.30
CA GLN A 173 -19.15 -1.80 1.89
C GLN A 173 -18.26 -2.10 3.10
N PHE A 174 -18.06 -1.14 3.98
CA PHE A 174 -17.29 -1.35 5.21
C PHE A 174 -17.91 -2.43 6.11
N THR A 175 -19.25 -2.44 6.22
CA THR A 175 -19.96 -3.45 7.00
C THR A 175 -19.75 -4.85 6.43
N ASP A 176 -19.83 -5.01 5.11
CA ASP A 176 -19.59 -6.27 4.42
C ASP A 176 -18.13 -6.73 4.55
N GLU A 177 -17.17 -5.81 4.39
CA GLU A 177 -15.74 -6.10 4.60
C GLU A 177 -15.50 -6.61 6.02
N LYS A 178 -16.05 -5.96 7.05
CA LYS A 178 -15.93 -6.43 8.44
C LYS A 178 -16.51 -7.83 8.63
N ASN A 179 -17.72 -8.08 8.13
CA ASN A 179 -18.36 -9.38 8.24
C ASN A 179 -17.56 -10.48 7.54
N TYR A 180 -17.02 -10.17 6.36
CA TYR A 180 -16.11 -11.05 5.63
C TYR A 180 -14.85 -11.36 6.46
N LEU A 181 -14.19 -10.36 7.05
CA LEU A 181 -13.00 -10.56 7.87
C LEU A 181 -13.29 -11.40 9.12
N ILE A 182 -14.40 -11.15 9.81
CA ILE A 182 -14.82 -11.95 10.97
C ILE A 182 -15.00 -13.42 10.57
N LYS A 183 -15.63 -13.68 9.43
CA LYS A 183 -15.79 -15.04 8.89
C LYS A 183 -14.44 -15.68 8.57
N GLN A 184 -13.56 -14.98 7.84
CA GLN A 184 -12.23 -15.47 7.52
C GLN A 184 -11.43 -15.83 8.77
N ILE A 185 -11.43 -14.95 9.78
CA ILE A 185 -10.71 -15.17 11.03
C ILE A 185 -11.31 -16.34 11.82
N ARG A 186 -12.63 -16.48 11.85
CA ARG A 186 -13.31 -17.62 12.51
C ARG A 186 -12.99 -18.96 11.84
N ASP A 187 -12.91 -18.96 10.51
CA ASP A 187 -12.67 -20.16 9.72
C ASP A 187 -11.18 -20.53 9.63
N LEU A 188 -10.27 -19.70 10.16
CA LEU A 188 -8.85 -20.04 10.31
C LEU A 188 -8.70 -21.30 11.16
N LYS A 189 -8.04 -22.30 10.59
CA LYS A 189 -7.66 -23.54 11.26
C LYS A 189 -6.15 -23.62 11.33
N LYS A 190 -5.63 -24.33 12.34
CA LYS A 190 -4.23 -24.76 12.30
C LYS A 190 -4.06 -25.68 11.09
N THR A 191 -3.27 -25.26 10.11
CA THR A 191 -2.73 -26.18 9.11
C THR A 191 -1.92 -27.23 9.88
N ALA A 192 -2.24 -28.51 9.66
CA ALA A 192 -1.45 -29.59 10.22
C ALA A 192 0.01 -29.47 9.71
N PRO A 193 1.02 -29.74 10.56
CA PRO A 193 2.42 -29.67 10.18
C PRO A 193 2.77 -30.65 9.06
#